data_AF-A0A6M1L7P3-F1
#
_entry.id   AF-A0A6M1L7P3-F1
#
_cell.length_a   1.000
_cell.length_b   1.000
_cell.length_c   1.000
_cell.angle_alpha   90.00
_cell.angle_beta   90.00
_cell.angle_gamma   90.00
#
_symmetry.space_group_name_H-M   'P 1'
#
loop_
_entity.id
_entity.type
_entity.pdbx_description
1 polymer ?
#
loop_
_entity_poly.entity_id
_entity_poly.type
_entity_poly.pdbx_seq_one_letter_code
_entity_poly.pdbx_strand_id
1 'polypeptide(L)'
;MPETGPRHELVKNRWLLSLAVVVTAGAAAWAWQLAATGFSPSPRLTDRGVIAVALDARQTNVTAPVQVDVAYSPGTGKADTTSLSLVLQHEFDAVPEAAPPTAVIVLFCGELATGIDMVNRFDQPVKWEPVQPKSENGDYWSMLGGSMSRCVYTHVSLDSGGVGLRQEVLSGVSRITCTRASGPRLLYVLPGLTTLPPASAGDIAFRPLPPKSRATIGLYNQPDDFNAQTASPQLPDAGILRWTRELPGGAGPLSYRLRGELLDTAALQQRDLFMAGALAGVAGGGIMLVLEATVQLLLNRSRKRAANPQAMAPPSQSQDRTEAPVPIAPPAAAPPRRCRDRSVSIAVTAAVGTTAALILLRRRRNRRLRARP
;
A
#
# COMPACT_ATOMS: atom_id res chain seq x y z
N MET A 1 -49.82 -41.85 -23.98
CA MET A 1 -48.49 -41.68 -23.39
C MET A 1 -47.61 -40.99 -24.41
N PRO A 2 -47.09 -39.78 -24.16
CA PRO A 2 -46.23 -39.12 -25.14
C PRO A 2 -44.80 -39.66 -25.02
N GLU A 3 -44.25 -40.14 -26.13
CA GLU A 3 -42.84 -40.49 -26.28
C GLU A 3 -41.98 -39.22 -26.19
N THR A 4 -41.40 -38.96 -25.02
CA THR A 4 -40.33 -37.97 -24.88
C THR A 4 -39.04 -38.57 -25.46
N GLY A 5 -38.84 -38.37 -26.77
CA GLY A 5 -37.75 -38.98 -27.52
C GLY A 5 -36.33 -38.54 -27.12
N PRO A 6 -35.30 -39.35 -27.44
CA PRO A 6 -33.89 -39.17 -27.07
C PRO A 6 -33.24 -37.88 -27.63
N ARG A 7 -33.88 -37.20 -28.59
CA ARG A 7 -33.43 -35.89 -29.08
C ARG A 7 -33.64 -34.77 -28.06
N HIS A 8 -34.67 -34.87 -27.22
CA HIS A 8 -35.01 -33.84 -26.25
C HIS A 8 -34.01 -33.83 -25.06
N GLU A 9 -33.56 -35.01 -24.65
CA GLU A 9 -32.50 -35.25 -23.65
C GLU A 9 -31.13 -34.69 -24.10
N LEU A 10 -30.78 -34.89 -25.38
CA LEU A 10 -29.47 -34.50 -25.91
C LEU A 10 -29.32 -32.97 -26.07
N VAL A 11 -30.41 -32.27 -26.38
CA VAL A 11 -30.45 -30.79 -26.41
C VAL A 11 -30.41 -30.21 -25.00
N LYS A 12 -31.12 -30.83 -24.04
CA LYS A 12 -31.12 -30.44 -22.62
C LYS A 12 -29.72 -30.56 -22.01
N ASN A 13 -29.01 -31.65 -22.28
CA ASN A 13 -27.62 -31.82 -21.81
C ASN A 13 -26.63 -30.83 -22.43
N ARG A 14 -26.80 -30.44 -23.69
CA ARG A 14 -25.98 -29.38 -24.32
C ARG A 14 -26.22 -28.00 -23.72
N TRP A 15 -27.46 -27.68 -23.40
CA TRP A 15 -27.83 -26.43 -22.75
C TRP A 15 -27.26 -26.36 -21.33
N LEU A 16 -27.39 -27.43 -20.55
CA LEU A 16 -26.82 -27.51 -19.19
C LEU A 16 -25.29 -27.37 -19.18
N LEU A 17 -24.60 -28.00 -20.13
CA LEU A 17 -23.15 -27.84 -20.31
C LEU A 17 -22.75 -26.41 -20.68
N SER A 18 -23.48 -25.79 -21.60
CA SER A 18 -23.20 -24.41 -22.03
C SER A 18 -23.42 -23.43 -20.89
N LEU A 19 -24.50 -23.62 -20.11
CA LEU A 19 -24.78 -22.84 -18.91
C LEU A 19 -23.67 -23.02 -17.86
N ALA A 20 -23.24 -24.26 -17.61
CA ALA A 20 -22.17 -24.56 -16.66
C ALA A 20 -20.86 -23.85 -17.03
N VAL A 21 -20.48 -23.82 -18.31
CA VAL A 21 -19.28 -23.10 -18.77
C VAL A 21 -19.41 -21.59 -18.56
N VAL A 22 -20.56 -20.99 -18.90
CA VAL A 22 -20.80 -19.55 -18.73
C VAL A 22 -20.76 -19.16 -17.25
N VAL A 23 -21.44 -19.93 -16.40
CA VAL A 23 -21.47 -19.70 -14.94
C VAL A 23 -20.06 -19.84 -14.35
N THR A 24 -19.30 -20.86 -14.77
CA THR A 24 -17.92 -21.07 -14.31
C THR A 24 -17.01 -19.90 -14.70
N ALA A 25 -17.05 -19.47 -15.96
CA ALA A 25 -16.21 -18.39 -16.45
C ALA A 25 -16.59 -17.05 -15.80
N GLY A 26 -17.88 -16.79 -15.62
CA GLY A 26 -18.39 -15.62 -14.90
C GLY A 26 -17.93 -15.63 -13.44
N ALA A 27 -18.15 -16.73 -12.73
CA ALA A 27 -17.78 -16.88 -11.33
C ALA A 27 -16.27 -16.71 -11.12
N ALA A 28 -15.43 -17.32 -11.98
CA ALA A 28 -13.98 -17.17 -11.92
C ALA A 28 -13.52 -15.72 -12.16
N ALA A 29 -14.11 -15.02 -13.14
CA ALA A 29 -13.76 -13.63 -13.44
C ALA A 29 -14.13 -12.69 -12.28
N TRP A 30 -15.31 -12.88 -11.70
CA TRP A 30 -15.77 -12.09 -10.55
C TRP A 30 -14.98 -12.41 -9.27
N ALA A 31 -14.71 -13.69 -9.01
CA ALA A 31 -13.86 -14.11 -7.90
C ALA A 31 -12.48 -13.45 -7.98
N TRP A 32 -11.87 -13.44 -9.18
CA TRP A 32 -10.58 -12.78 -9.38
C TRP A 32 -10.66 -11.27 -9.13
N GLN A 33 -11.72 -10.61 -9.61
CA GLN A 33 -11.88 -9.16 -9.44
C GLN A 33 -12.03 -8.77 -7.96
N LEU A 34 -12.78 -9.55 -7.18
CA LEU A 34 -12.94 -9.38 -5.74
C LEU A 34 -11.66 -9.75 -4.96
N ALA A 35 -10.95 -10.81 -5.37
CA ALA A 35 -9.70 -11.20 -4.72
C ALA A 35 -8.56 -10.21 -4.99
N ALA A 36 -8.54 -9.57 -6.17
CA ALA A 36 -7.50 -8.62 -6.55
C ALA A 36 -7.45 -7.38 -5.64
N THR A 37 -8.57 -6.99 -5.01
CA THR A 37 -8.62 -5.91 -4.01
C THR A 37 -8.21 -6.38 -2.62
N GLY A 38 -8.20 -7.70 -2.37
CA GLY A 38 -7.85 -8.33 -1.10
C GLY A 38 -6.35 -8.38 -0.76
N PHE A 39 -5.48 -8.28 -1.77
CA PHE A 39 -4.03 -8.37 -1.59
C PHE A 39 -3.37 -7.00 -1.64
N SER A 40 -3.60 -6.17 -0.63
CA SER A 40 -2.91 -4.88 -0.52
C SER A 40 -1.52 -5.06 0.13
N PRO A 41 -0.44 -4.52 -0.47
CA PRO A 41 0.88 -4.55 0.16
C PRO A 41 0.88 -3.68 1.42
N SER A 42 1.81 -3.92 2.34
CA SER A 42 1.97 -3.00 3.49
C SER A 42 2.31 -1.59 2.99
N PRO A 43 1.61 -0.54 3.47
CA PRO A 43 1.95 0.82 3.10
C PRO A 43 3.39 1.11 3.54
N ARG A 44 4.14 1.81 2.70
CA ARG A 44 5.52 2.23 2.97
C ARG A 44 5.59 3.74 2.86
N LEU A 45 6.20 4.35 3.86
CA LEU A 45 6.45 5.78 3.94
C LEU A 45 7.81 5.97 4.61
N THR A 46 8.66 6.81 4.04
CA THR A 46 9.96 7.18 4.60
C THR A 46 9.80 8.24 5.69
N ASP A 47 10.83 8.42 6.52
CA ASP A 47 10.82 9.48 7.53
C ASP A 47 10.69 10.85 6.88
N ARG A 48 9.78 11.67 7.42
CA ARG A 48 9.37 12.93 6.78
C ARG A 48 10.25 14.12 7.12
N GLY A 49 11.22 13.97 8.02
CA GLY A 49 12.11 15.04 8.44
C GLY A 49 12.00 15.31 9.93
N VAL A 50 12.49 16.48 10.33
CA VAL A 50 12.60 16.89 11.74
C VAL A 50 12.19 18.35 11.88
N ILE A 51 11.45 18.66 12.95
CA ILE A 51 11.26 20.01 13.45
C ILE A 51 12.19 20.18 14.64
N ALA A 52 13.09 21.17 14.56
CA ALA A 52 13.93 21.55 15.67
C ALA A 52 13.50 22.92 16.21
N VAL A 53 13.40 23.04 17.53
CA VAL A 53 13.07 24.29 18.21
C VAL A 53 14.21 24.61 19.17
N ALA A 54 14.74 25.82 19.09
CA ALA A 54 15.88 26.26 19.88
C ALA A 54 15.72 27.72 20.30
N LEU A 55 16.48 28.17 21.29
CA LEU A 55 16.56 29.59 21.62
C LEU A 55 17.60 30.27 20.73
N ASP A 56 17.38 31.55 20.42
CA ASP A 56 18.43 32.40 19.88
C ASP A 56 19.57 32.53 20.91
N ALA A 57 20.81 32.24 20.50
CA ALA A 57 21.96 32.29 21.39
C ALA A 57 22.26 33.71 21.89
N ARG A 58 21.79 34.76 21.19
CA ARG A 58 21.92 36.16 21.63
C ARG A 58 21.12 36.45 22.89
N GLN A 59 20.09 35.66 23.18
CA GLN A 59 19.28 35.80 24.39
C GLN A 59 19.74 34.82 25.45
N THR A 60 20.54 35.26 26.42
CA THR A 60 21.11 34.41 27.48
C THR A 60 20.21 34.26 28.70
N ASN A 61 19.33 35.22 28.96
CA ASN A 61 18.54 35.32 30.21
C ASN A 61 17.22 34.53 30.21
N VAL A 62 16.95 33.74 29.15
CA VAL A 62 15.75 32.91 29.09
C VAL A 62 16.01 31.60 29.85
N THR A 63 15.31 31.42 30.96
CA THR A 63 15.41 30.26 31.86
C THR A 63 14.08 29.51 32.03
N ALA A 64 12.96 30.13 31.66
CA ALA A 64 11.64 29.54 31.74
C ALA A 64 11.45 28.40 30.72
N PRO A 65 10.86 27.26 31.11
CA PRO A 65 10.56 26.16 30.19
C PRO A 65 9.61 26.59 29.07
N VAL A 66 9.88 26.06 27.87
CA VAL A 66 9.03 26.26 26.69
C VAL A 66 8.28 24.97 26.39
N GLN A 67 6.97 25.08 26.21
CA GLN A 67 6.13 24.02 25.68
C GLN A 67 5.98 24.19 24.16
N VAL A 68 6.17 23.09 23.44
CA VAL A 68 6.14 23.01 21.98
C VAL A 68 5.07 21.99 21.61
N ASP A 69 3.90 22.44 21.18
CA ASP A 69 2.81 21.56 20.79
C ASP A 69 2.67 21.54 19.26
N VAL A 70 2.73 20.35 18.67
CA VAL A 70 2.66 20.15 17.22
C VAL A 70 1.49 19.27 16.86
N ALA A 71 0.50 19.84 16.18
CA ALA A 71 -0.66 19.14 15.65
C ALA A 71 -0.47 18.86 14.16
N TYR A 72 -0.54 17.59 13.78
CA TYR A 72 -0.54 17.14 12.40
C TYR A 72 -1.95 16.75 11.99
N SER A 73 -2.41 17.27 10.85
CA SER A 73 -3.67 16.83 10.25
C SER A 73 -3.45 16.39 8.79
N PRO A 74 -3.71 15.12 8.47
CA PRO A 74 -3.58 14.58 7.11
C PRO A 74 -4.75 14.97 6.19
N GLY A 75 -5.79 15.66 6.70
CA GLY A 75 -7.13 15.71 6.12
C GLY A 75 -7.57 17.01 5.44
N THR A 76 -6.68 17.92 5.04
CA THR A 76 -7.09 19.24 4.49
C THR A 76 -7.57 19.23 3.03
N GLY A 77 -8.01 18.09 2.51
CA GLY A 77 -8.68 17.97 1.21
C GLY A 77 -7.77 18.03 -0.02
N LYS A 78 -6.50 18.46 0.11
CA LYS A 78 -5.50 18.39 -0.97
C LYS A 78 -4.69 17.10 -0.86
N ALA A 79 -4.77 16.26 -1.89
CA ALA A 79 -3.98 15.04 -1.99
C ALA A 79 -2.49 15.35 -1.80
N ASP A 80 -1.79 14.43 -1.12
CA ASP A 80 -0.34 14.48 -0.87
C ASP A 80 0.16 15.66 -0.01
N THR A 81 -0.71 16.32 0.76
CA THR A 81 -0.33 17.40 1.69
C THR A 81 -0.58 17.04 3.15
N THR A 82 0.09 17.73 4.08
CA THR A 82 -0.17 17.63 5.53
C THR A 82 -0.33 19.03 6.10
N SER A 83 -1.40 19.25 6.85
CA SER A 83 -1.56 20.46 7.65
C SER A 83 -0.81 20.31 8.96
N LEU A 84 -0.19 21.41 9.38
CA LEU A 84 0.62 21.51 10.57
C LEU A 84 0.16 22.74 11.37
N SER A 85 0.05 22.57 12.68
CA SER A 85 -0.04 23.69 13.62
C SER A 85 1.02 23.50 14.71
N LEU A 86 1.88 24.49 14.87
CA LEU A 86 2.93 24.56 15.88
C LEU A 86 2.58 25.67 16.86
N VAL A 87 2.40 25.31 18.12
CA VAL A 87 2.18 26.25 19.22
C VAL A 87 3.42 26.25 20.11
N LEU A 88 3.97 27.44 20.34
CA LEU A 88 5.11 27.66 21.20
C LEU A 88 4.66 28.54 22.36
N GLN A 89 4.81 28.09 23.59
CA GLN A 89 4.37 28.86 24.76
C GLN A 89 5.32 28.70 25.94
N HIS A 90 5.45 29.76 26.75
CA HIS A 90 6.06 29.64 28.07
C HIS A 90 5.09 28.97 29.05
N GLU A 91 5.61 28.18 29.98
CA GLU A 91 4.80 27.61 31.04
C GLU A 91 4.28 28.71 32.00
N PHE A 92 2.98 28.64 32.35
CA PHE A 92 2.12 29.73 32.83
C PHE A 92 2.60 30.51 34.07
N ASP A 93 3.54 29.98 34.85
CA ASP A 93 3.99 30.60 36.10
C ASP A 93 5.38 31.26 36.02
N ALA A 94 6.03 31.22 34.85
CA ALA A 94 7.48 31.36 34.79
C ALA A 94 8.01 32.72 34.32
N VAL A 95 7.18 33.64 33.82
CA VAL A 95 7.71 34.85 33.16
C VAL A 95 7.10 36.16 33.71
N PRO A 96 7.91 37.01 34.36
CA PRO A 96 7.49 38.35 34.77
C PRO A 96 7.04 39.17 33.55
N GLU A 97 5.99 39.97 33.71
CA GLU A 97 5.44 40.85 32.67
C GLU A 97 6.51 41.78 32.05
N ALA A 98 7.54 42.15 32.83
CA ALA A 98 8.66 43.00 32.43
C ALA A 98 9.84 42.28 31.72
N ALA A 99 9.82 40.95 31.56
CA ALA A 99 10.94 40.26 30.91
C ALA A 99 10.99 40.59 29.39
N PRO A 100 12.17 40.66 28.76
CA PRO A 100 12.24 40.87 27.32
C PRO A 100 11.57 39.72 26.56
N PRO A 101 11.07 39.96 25.32
CA PRO A 101 10.45 38.93 24.51
C PRO A 101 11.44 37.80 24.20
N THR A 102 10.95 36.55 24.18
CA THR A 102 11.80 35.38 23.93
C THR A 102 11.85 35.06 22.45
N ALA A 103 13.04 35.18 21.85
CA ALA A 103 13.31 34.78 20.49
C ALA A 103 13.64 33.29 20.41
N VAL A 104 12.76 32.56 19.75
CA VAL A 104 12.87 31.14 19.44
C VAL A 104 13.20 31.00 17.96
N ILE A 105 14.07 30.06 17.64
CA ILE A 105 14.37 29.67 16.26
C ILE A 105 13.65 28.35 16.00
N VAL A 106 12.80 28.34 14.98
CA VAL A 106 12.11 27.13 14.52
C VAL A 106 12.76 26.70 13.21
N LEU A 107 13.14 25.44 13.12
CA LEU A 107 13.77 24.85 11.94
C LEU A 107 12.95 23.66 11.45
N PHE A 108 12.77 23.60 10.13
CA PHE A 108 12.24 22.45 9.42
C PHE A 108 13.34 21.86 8.57
N CYS A 109 13.61 20.56 8.73
CA CYS A 109 14.66 19.85 8.02
C CYS A 109 14.13 18.62 7.28
N GLY A 110 14.80 18.24 6.19
CA GLY A 110 14.48 17.05 5.41
C GLY A 110 13.36 17.30 4.41
N GLU A 111 12.56 16.27 4.11
CA GLU A 111 11.44 16.41 3.15
C GLU A 111 10.42 17.45 3.60
N LEU A 112 10.15 17.55 4.90
CA LEU A 112 9.20 18.49 5.50
C LEU A 112 9.44 19.95 5.16
N ALA A 113 10.71 20.35 4.96
CA ALA A 113 11.09 21.70 4.55
C ALA A 113 10.59 22.06 3.13
N THR A 114 10.22 21.06 2.32
CA THR A 114 9.84 21.24 0.93
C THR A 114 8.45 21.85 0.83
N GLY A 115 8.39 23.11 0.37
CA GLY A 115 7.11 23.79 0.13
C GLY A 115 6.30 24.00 1.40
N ILE A 116 6.97 24.23 2.53
CA ILE A 116 6.34 24.67 3.75
C ILE A 116 5.77 26.08 3.57
N ASP A 117 4.49 26.23 3.87
CA ASP A 117 3.77 27.50 3.78
C ASP A 117 2.96 27.65 5.07
N MET A 118 3.36 28.61 5.90
CA MET A 118 2.78 28.83 7.23
C MET A 118 2.49 30.30 7.45
N VAL A 119 1.45 30.55 8.23
CA VAL A 119 1.10 31.86 8.76
C VAL A 119 1.28 31.89 10.26
N ASN A 120 1.53 33.07 10.81
CA ASN A 120 1.64 33.29 12.25
C ASN A 120 0.24 33.46 12.90
N ARG A 121 0.20 33.80 14.19
CA ARG A 121 -1.08 33.97 14.93
C ARG A 121 -1.95 35.13 14.42
N PHE A 122 -1.41 35.99 13.55
CA PHE A 122 -2.08 37.14 12.93
C PHE A 122 -2.36 36.92 11.44
N ASP A 123 -2.35 35.67 10.97
CA ASP A 123 -2.52 35.28 9.57
C ASP A 123 -1.50 35.90 8.61
N GLN A 124 -0.34 36.33 9.12
CA GLN A 124 0.74 36.88 8.29
C GLN A 124 1.66 35.75 7.82
N PRO A 125 2.04 35.71 6.53
CA PRO A 125 2.97 34.71 6.01
C PRO A 125 4.30 34.73 6.76
N VAL A 126 4.76 33.56 7.16
CA VAL A 126 6.07 33.36 7.79
C VAL A 126 7.12 33.25 6.71
N LYS A 127 8.17 34.07 6.82
CA LYS A 127 9.31 34.01 5.89
C LYS A 127 10.29 32.94 6.35
N TRP A 128 10.44 31.89 5.55
CA TRP A 128 11.40 30.81 5.77
C TRP A 128 12.72 31.11 5.07
N GLU A 129 13.82 31.09 5.82
CA GLU A 129 15.17 31.33 5.32
C GLU A 129 15.95 30.02 5.24
N PRO A 130 16.71 29.76 4.16
CA PRO A 130 17.54 28.57 4.07
C PRO A 130 18.69 28.62 5.08
N VAL A 131 18.95 27.50 5.75
CA VAL A 131 20.13 27.40 6.62
C VAL A 131 21.38 27.35 5.75
N GLN A 132 22.30 28.29 5.97
CA GLN A 132 23.59 28.29 5.28
C GLN A 132 24.54 27.30 5.95
N PRO A 133 25.16 26.37 5.20
CA PRO A 133 26.12 25.44 5.75
C PRO A 133 27.42 26.18 6.09
N LYS A 134 27.71 26.39 7.39
CA LYS A 134 29.07 26.59 7.90
C LYS A 134 29.50 25.25 8.49
N SER A 135 30.70 24.77 8.18
CA SER A 135 31.15 23.37 8.32
C SER A 135 31.26 22.82 9.76
N GLU A 136 30.67 23.47 10.75
CA GLU A 136 30.70 23.05 12.14
C GLU A 136 29.47 22.16 12.43
N ASN A 137 29.71 20.98 13.01
CA ASN A 137 28.71 19.99 13.44
C ASN A 137 27.97 19.18 12.34
N GLY A 138 28.63 18.87 11.22
CA GLY A 138 28.06 18.07 10.13
C GLY A 138 27.36 16.77 10.56
N ASP A 139 27.89 16.08 11.58
CA ASP A 139 27.31 14.85 12.12
C ASP A 139 25.93 15.08 12.73
N TYR A 140 25.73 16.16 13.49
CA TYR A 140 24.43 16.48 14.08
C TYR A 140 23.39 16.86 13.01
N TRP A 141 23.81 17.61 11.99
CA TRP A 141 22.94 17.97 10.87
C TRP A 141 22.56 16.76 10.01
N SER A 142 23.43 15.75 9.94
CA SER A 142 23.09 14.48 9.30
C SER A 142 21.95 13.77 10.05
N MET A 143 21.92 13.86 11.39
CA MET A 143 20.85 13.28 12.22
C MET A 143 19.50 13.98 12.04
N LEU A 144 19.47 15.24 11.61
CA LEU A 144 18.25 15.99 11.33
C LEU A 144 17.61 15.69 9.96
N GLY A 145 18.11 14.68 9.22
CA GLY A 145 17.54 14.26 7.94
C GLY A 145 18.50 14.37 6.74
N GLY A 146 19.81 14.30 6.98
CA GLY A 146 20.81 13.98 5.95
C GLY A 146 21.68 15.14 5.45
N SER A 147 21.29 16.42 5.59
CA SER A 147 22.15 17.56 5.21
C SER A 147 21.61 18.93 5.69
N MET A 148 22.50 19.84 6.12
CA MET A 148 22.20 21.26 6.42
C MET A 148 21.49 21.98 5.26
N SER A 149 21.78 21.59 4.02
CA SER A 149 21.23 22.22 2.80
C SER A 149 19.73 22.01 2.61
N ARG A 150 19.10 21.13 3.39
CA ARG A 150 17.66 20.81 3.33
C ARG A 150 16.91 21.30 4.57
N CYS A 151 17.44 22.32 5.24
CA CYS A 151 16.80 22.97 6.37
C CYS A 151 16.42 24.41 6.04
N VAL A 152 15.23 24.81 6.50
CA VAL A 152 14.79 26.20 6.53
C VAL A 152 14.48 26.59 7.96
N TYR A 153 14.67 27.86 8.30
CA TYR A 153 14.41 28.38 9.63
C TYR A 153 13.64 29.69 9.59
N THR A 154 13.05 30.06 10.73
CA THR A 154 12.50 31.38 10.99
C THR A 154 12.75 31.77 12.44
N HIS A 155 12.83 33.07 12.70
CA HIS A 155 12.78 33.61 14.05
C HIS A 155 11.33 33.81 14.45
N VAL A 156 11.03 33.43 15.69
CA VAL A 156 9.72 33.56 16.32
C VAL A 156 9.89 34.30 17.63
N SER A 157 9.13 35.37 17.83
CA SER A 157 9.11 36.09 19.11
C SER A 157 7.92 35.63 19.93
N LEU A 158 8.17 35.09 21.13
CA LEU A 158 7.13 34.79 22.11
C LEU A 158 6.80 36.07 22.87
N ASP A 159 5.97 36.91 22.25
CA ASP A 159 5.51 38.17 22.83
C ASP A 159 4.22 37.94 23.61
N SER A 160 4.09 38.61 24.76
CA SER A 160 2.83 38.71 25.50
C SER A 160 1.84 39.53 24.68
N GLY A 161 1.10 38.90 23.79
CA GLY A 161 -0.02 39.54 23.13
C GLY A 161 -1.10 39.76 24.18
N GLY A 162 -1.26 40.99 24.70
CA GLY A 162 -2.41 41.54 25.45
C GLY A 162 -2.96 40.81 26.70
N VAL A 163 -2.67 39.53 26.91
CA VAL A 163 -3.34 38.63 27.85
C VAL A 163 -2.35 37.95 28.81
N GLY A 164 -1.14 38.48 28.95
CA GLY A 164 -0.08 37.91 29.80
C GLY A 164 0.54 36.59 29.32
N LEU A 165 0.03 36.00 28.23
CA LEU A 165 0.51 34.75 27.67
C LEU A 165 1.58 34.99 26.60
N ARG A 166 2.79 34.50 26.84
CA ARG A 166 3.89 34.52 25.86
C ARG A 166 3.81 33.30 24.97
N GLN A 167 3.05 33.43 23.89
CA GLN A 167 2.73 32.35 22.97
C GLN A 167 2.84 32.80 21.53
N GLU A 168 3.35 31.94 20.65
CA GLU A 168 3.22 32.08 19.22
C GLU A 168 2.56 30.84 18.61
N VAL A 169 1.75 31.05 17.57
CA VAL A 169 1.10 29.98 16.82
C VAL A 169 1.52 30.10 15.35
N LEU A 170 2.13 29.06 14.82
CA LEU A 170 2.38 28.93 13.38
C LEU A 170 1.45 27.85 12.84
N SER A 171 0.64 28.18 11.84
CA SER A 171 -0.28 27.21 11.21
C SER A 171 -0.12 27.22 9.70
N GLY A 172 -0.24 26.07 9.06
CA GLY A 172 -0.02 25.99 7.62
C GLY A 172 -0.01 24.58 7.05
N VAL A 173 0.56 24.45 5.85
CA VAL A 173 0.58 23.22 5.08
C VAL A 173 1.98 22.93 4.56
N SER A 174 2.40 21.67 4.66
CA SER A 174 3.57 21.13 3.95
C SER A 174 3.11 20.36 2.71
N ARG A 175 3.87 20.47 1.61
CA ARG A 175 3.63 19.73 0.36
C ARG A 175 4.08 18.27 0.43
N ILE A 176 4.22 17.74 1.63
CA ILE A 176 4.54 16.34 1.91
C ILE A 176 3.41 15.72 2.70
N THR A 177 3.01 14.50 2.33
CA THR A 177 2.04 13.71 3.09
C THR A 177 2.71 12.90 4.20
N CYS A 178 2.22 13.02 5.43
CA CYS A 178 2.61 12.19 6.56
C CYS A 178 1.78 10.91 6.65
N THR A 179 0.89 10.64 5.67
CA THR A 179 0.00 9.47 5.65
C THR A 179 0.14 8.64 4.37
N ARG A 180 -0.02 7.33 4.49
CA ARG A 180 -0.09 6.40 3.36
C ARG A 180 -1.07 5.26 3.66
N ALA A 181 -2.04 5.08 2.77
CA ALA A 181 -2.99 3.97 2.82
C ALA A 181 -2.62 2.87 1.81
N SER A 182 -2.95 1.63 2.13
CA SER A 182 -2.90 0.49 1.21
C SER A 182 -3.92 -0.58 1.60
N GLY A 183 -5.03 -0.63 0.85
CA GLY A 183 -6.22 -1.38 1.27
C GLY A 183 -6.73 -0.82 2.61
N PRO A 184 -7.02 -1.66 3.61
CA PRO A 184 -7.50 -1.19 4.91
C PRO A 184 -6.39 -0.64 5.79
N ARG A 185 -5.12 -0.92 5.47
CA ARG A 185 -3.98 -0.53 6.30
C ARG A 185 -3.62 0.92 6.09
N LEU A 186 -3.38 1.63 7.19
CA LEU A 186 -2.98 3.02 7.21
C LEU A 186 -1.68 3.19 8.00
N LEU A 187 -0.77 3.99 7.47
CA LEU A 187 0.50 4.33 8.10
C LEU A 187 0.65 5.84 8.17
N TYR A 188 0.87 6.34 9.37
CA TYR A 188 1.32 7.69 9.63
C TYR A 188 2.80 7.68 10.00
N VAL A 189 3.57 8.57 9.37
CA VAL A 189 4.96 8.83 9.73
C VAL A 189 5.08 10.33 9.95
N LEU A 190 5.07 10.73 11.22
CA LEU A 190 5.17 12.12 11.62
C LEU A 190 6.65 12.51 11.75
N PRO A 191 7.00 13.76 11.42
CA PRO A 191 8.33 14.30 11.63
C PRO A 191 8.78 14.21 13.09
N GLY A 192 10.09 14.07 13.29
CA GLY A 192 10.65 14.07 14.62
C GLY A 192 10.70 15.45 15.24
N LEU A 193 10.67 15.52 16.57
CA LEU A 193 10.81 16.77 17.33
C LEU A 193 12.10 16.73 18.15
N THR A 194 12.84 17.84 18.15
CA THR A 194 14.09 17.95 18.91
C THR A 194 14.43 19.40 19.27
N THR A 195 15.44 19.57 20.12
CA THR A 195 16.10 20.85 20.38
C THR A 195 17.53 20.80 19.86
N LEU A 196 18.04 21.95 19.43
CA LEU A 196 19.40 22.04 18.93
C LEU A 196 20.43 22.15 20.07
N PRO A 197 21.61 21.52 19.96
CA PRO A 197 22.74 21.78 20.86
C PRO A 197 23.26 23.20 20.64
N PRO A 198 24.09 23.74 21.55
CA PRO A 198 24.73 25.03 21.33
C PRO A 198 25.62 24.98 20.09
N ALA A 199 25.29 25.77 19.05
CA ALA A 199 26.09 25.88 17.84
C ALA A 199 25.69 27.11 16.99
N SER A 200 26.36 27.28 15.86
CA SER A 200 26.02 28.27 14.84
C SER A 200 25.94 27.64 13.45
N ALA A 201 25.12 28.22 12.58
CA ALA A 201 25.03 27.82 11.17
C ALA A 201 24.76 29.06 10.32
N GLY A 202 25.71 29.48 9.48
CA GLY A 202 25.55 30.77 8.80
C GLY A 202 25.56 31.92 9.82
N ASP A 203 24.54 32.75 9.79
CA ASP A 203 24.41 33.93 10.65
C ASP A 203 23.49 33.70 11.86
N ILE A 204 22.95 32.49 11.98
CA ILE A 204 22.18 32.06 13.16
C ILE A 204 23.08 31.39 14.19
N ALA A 205 22.88 31.78 15.43
CA ALA A 205 23.47 31.12 16.59
C ALA A 205 22.32 30.65 17.49
N PHE A 206 22.36 29.41 17.93
CA PHE A 206 21.28 28.78 18.66
C PHE A 206 21.80 28.05 19.89
N ARG A 207 20.94 27.93 20.89
CA ARG A 207 21.19 27.19 22.12
C ARG A 207 19.97 26.34 22.47
N PRO A 208 20.13 25.25 23.24
CA PRO A 208 19.03 24.37 23.56
C PRO A 208 17.94 25.10 24.36
N LEU A 209 16.71 24.59 24.24
CA LEU A 209 15.63 25.01 25.12
C LEU A 209 15.98 24.75 26.60
N PRO A 210 15.43 25.55 27.53
CA PRO A 210 15.71 25.38 28.96
C PRO A 210 15.28 23.99 29.46
N PRO A 211 15.93 23.46 30.50
CA PRO A 211 15.53 22.18 31.10
C PRO A 211 14.04 22.18 31.48
N LYS A 212 13.41 21.01 31.44
CA LYS A 212 11.96 20.80 31.66
C LYS A 212 11.05 21.36 30.57
N SER A 213 11.60 21.91 29.49
CA SER A 213 10.81 22.19 28.28
C SER A 213 10.16 20.90 27.79
N ARG A 214 9.00 20.99 27.16
CA ARG A 214 8.24 19.81 26.72
C ARG A 214 7.82 19.96 25.27
N ALA A 215 7.88 18.87 24.54
CA ALA A 215 7.34 18.75 23.20
C ALA A 215 6.19 17.75 23.19
N THR A 216 5.06 18.20 22.67
CA THR A 216 3.90 17.36 22.42
C THR A 216 3.69 17.26 20.92
N ILE A 217 3.50 16.05 20.42
CA ILE A 217 3.11 15.81 19.03
C ILE A 217 1.79 15.06 19.02
N GLY A 218 0.82 15.54 18.24
CA GLY A 218 -0.51 14.96 18.13
C GLY A 218 -0.92 14.77 16.68
N LEU A 219 -1.63 13.67 16.42
CA LEU A 219 -2.35 13.44 15.18
C LEU A 219 -3.83 13.81 15.39
N TYR A 220 -4.36 14.62 14.48
CA TYR A 220 -5.72 15.14 14.52
C TYR A 220 -6.46 14.88 13.20
N ASN A 221 -7.78 14.77 13.27
CA ASN A 221 -8.65 14.47 12.14
C ASN A 221 -8.28 13.16 11.41
N GLN A 222 -7.93 12.13 12.17
CA GLN A 222 -7.90 10.77 11.67
C GLN A 222 -9.32 10.30 11.31
N PRO A 223 -9.48 9.34 10.39
CA PRO A 223 -10.77 8.72 10.13
C PRO A 223 -11.37 8.11 11.41
N ASP A 224 -12.69 8.23 11.58
CA ASP A 224 -13.39 7.74 12.78
C ASP A 224 -13.31 6.21 12.94
N ASP A 225 -13.16 5.48 11.84
CA ASP A 225 -13.01 4.02 11.80
C ASP A 225 -11.55 3.56 11.93
N PHE A 226 -10.61 4.48 12.20
CA PHE A 226 -9.20 4.14 12.35
C PHE A 226 -8.93 3.48 13.70
N ASN A 227 -8.42 2.24 13.65
CA ASN A 227 -7.95 1.52 14.82
C ASN A 227 -6.41 1.43 14.82
N ALA A 228 -5.78 2.04 15.81
CA ALA A 228 -4.33 2.02 16.00
C ALA A 228 -3.86 0.62 16.45
N GLN A 229 -2.97 -0.01 15.68
CA GLN A 229 -2.44 -1.34 15.98
C GLN A 229 -1.04 -1.26 16.62
N THR A 230 -0.17 -0.44 16.05
CA THR A 230 1.18 -0.25 16.58
C THR A 230 1.59 1.22 16.52
N ALA A 231 2.29 1.67 17.56
CA ALA A 231 2.85 3.00 17.65
C ALA A 231 4.30 2.91 18.09
N SER A 232 5.15 3.75 17.51
CA SER A 232 6.55 3.91 17.91
C SER A 232 6.88 5.40 17.93
N PRO A 233 7.24 5.98 19.09
CA PRO A 233 7.15 5.41 20.44
C PRO A 233 5.72 4.94 20.80
N GLN A 234 5.60 4.11 21.84
CA GLN A 234 4.30 3.61 22.28
C GLN A 234 3.42 4.79 22.75
N LEU A 235 2.13 4.74 22.39
CA LEU A 235 1.17 5.75 22.84
C LEU A 235 0.95 5.61 24.35
N PRO A 236 0.92 6.72 25.10
CA PRO A 236 0.66 6.68 26.54
C PRO A 236 -0.76 6.19 26.84
N ASP A 237 -1.75 6.60 26.03
CA ASP A 237 -3.16 6.26 26.21
C ASP A 237 -3.79 5.78 24.90
N ALA A 238 -4.64 4.74 24.95
CA ALA A 238 -5.24 4.11 23.77
C ALA A 238 -6.24 5.01 22.99
N GLY A 239 -6.72 6.10 23.60
CA GLY A 239 -7.68 7.02 23.00
C GLY A 239 -7.09 8.34 22.50
N ILE A 240 -5.83 8.63 22.79
CA ILE A 240 -5.19 9.90 22.46
C ILE A 240 -4.00 9.61 21.56
N LEU A 241 -4.06 10.06 20.31
CA LEU A 241 -2.97 9.91 19.34
C LEU A 241 -1.90 11.00 19.54
N ARG A 242 -1.38 11.07 20.77
CA ARG A 242 -0.48 12.13 21.22
C ARG A 242 0.69 11.57 22.00
N TRP A 243 1.88 12.10 21.74
CA TRP A 243 3.10 11.78 22.48
C TRP A 243 3.65 13.05 23.11
N THR A 244 4.04 12.97 24.37
CA THR A 244 4.68 14.08 25.09
C THR A 244 6.06 13.63 25.55
N ARG A 245 7.06 14.50 25.38
CA ARG A 245 8.45 14.25 25.77
C ARG A 245 9.08 15.51 26.34
N GLU A 246 9.99 15.37 27.28
CA GLU A 246 10.81 16.49 27.75
C GLU A 246 11.96 16.80 26.77
N LEU A 247 12.32 18.08 26.66
CA LEU A 247 13.45 18.64 25.92
C LEU A 247 14.40 19.33 26.91
N PRO A 248 15.72 19.07 26.87
CA PRO A 248 16.44 18.14 26.00
C PRO A 248 16.41 16.70 26.54
N GLY A 249 15.44 15.88 26.13
CA GLY A 249 15.47 14.44 26.34
C GLY A 249 16.18 13.77 25.17
N GLY A 250 17.32 13.11 25.39
CA GLY A 250 17.97 12.18 24.45
C GLY A 250 18.81 12.76 23.30
N ALA A 251 19.72 11.94 22.77
CA ALA A 251 20.79 12.30 21.83
C ALA A 251 20.37 12.54 20.37
N GLY A 252 19.08 12.80 20.08
CA GLY A 252 18.63 13.00 18.70
C GLY A 252 17.11 13.10 18.51
N PRO A 253 16.67 13.39 17.28
CA PRO A 253 15.26 13.48 16.92
C PRO A 253 14.59 12.11 17.06
N LEU A 254 13.41 12.11 17.67
CA LEU A 254 12.58 10.91 17.81
C LEU A 254 11.54 10.92 16.70
N SER A 255 11.54 9.91 15.82
CA SER A 255 10.51 9.76 14.80
C SER A 255 9.26 9.11 15.38
N TYR A 256 8.08 9.53 14.91
CA TYR A 256 6.79 9.01 15.38
C TYR A 256 6.10 8.29 14.24
N ARG A 257 5.82 7.00 14.46
CA ARG A 257 5.17 6.13 13.48
C ARG A 257 3.95 5.50 14.11
N LEU A 258 2.83 5.61 13.43
CA LEU A 258 1.57 5.02 13.86
C LEU A 258 1.01 4.21 12.71
N ARG A 259 0.81 2.93 12.95
CA ARG A 259 0.20 2.00 12.00
C ARG A 259 -1.10 1.51 12.57
N GLY A 260 -2.11 1.48 11.72
CA GLY A 260 -3.41 0.96 12.06
C GLY A 260 -4.17 0.48 10.84
N GLU A 261 -5.45 0.28 11.06
CA GLU A 261 -6.36 -0.26 10.07
C GLU A 261 -7.70 0.48 10.13
N LEU A 262 -8.27 0.72 8.96
CA LEU A 262 -9.61 1.28 8.77
C LEU A 262 -10.61 0.14 8.85
N LEU A 263 -11.40 0.10 9.93
CA LEU A 263 -12.28 -1.03 10.25
C LEU A 263 -13.34 -1.25 9.18
N ASP A 264 -13.91 -0.20 8.62
CA ASP A 264 -14.95 -0.32 7.58
C ASP A 264 -14.35 -0.87 6.28
N THR A 265 -13.16 -0.37 5.92
CA THR A 265 -12.44 -0.87 4.75
C THR A 265 -12.00 -2.32 4.94
N ALA A 266 -11.61 -2.70 6.16
CA ALA A 266 -11.25 -4.07 6.50
C ALA A 266 -12.45 -5.01 6.38
N ALA A 267 -13.61 -4.60 6.92
CA ALA A 267 -14.86 -5.36 6.85
C ALA A 267 -15.31 -5.55 5.39
N LEU A 268 -15.24 -4.51 4.56
CA LEU A 268 -15.52 -4.59 3.12
C LEU A 268 -14.57 -5.56 2.42
N GLN A 269 -13.27 -5.49 2.72
CA GLN A 269 -12.28 -6.39 2.13
C GLN A 269 -12.50 -7.85 2.53
N GLN A 270 -12.85 -8.12 3.79
CA GLN A 270 -13.19 -9.46 4.28
C GLN A 270 -14.43 -10.01 3.59
N ARG A 271 -15.48 -9.19 3.44
CA ARG A 271 -16.69 -9.57 2.71
C ARG A 271 -16.39 -9.91 1.24
N ASP A 272 -15.59 -9.09 0.58
CA ASP A 272 -15.25 -9.29 -0.83
C ASP A 272 -14.40 -10.56 -1.02
N LEU A 273 -13.46 -10.84 -0.10
CA LEU A 273 -12.69 -12.09 -0.09
C LEU A 273 -13.56 -13.32 0.18
N PHE A 274 -14.54 -13.23 1.08
CA PHE A 274 -15.50 -14.30 1.32
C PHE A 274 -16.32 -14.61 0.06
N MET A 275 -16.86 -13.58 -0.59
CA MET A 275 -17.61 -13.73 -1.84
C MET A 275 -16.73 -14.28 -2.98
N ALA A 276 -15.47 -13.87 -3.04
CA ALA A 276 -14.50 -14.43 -3.98
C ALA A 276 -14.30 -15.93 -3.76
N GLY A 277 -14.18 -16.36 -2.50
CA GLY A 277 -14.08 -17.77 -2.12
C GLY A 277 -15.32 -18.58 -2.53
N ALA A 278 -16.51 -18.05 -2.27
CA ALA A 278 -17.77 -18.69 -2.68
C ALA A 278 -17.87 -18.85 -4.21
N LEU A 279 -17.53 -17.82 -4.97
CA LEU A 279 -17.52 -17.87 -6.44
C LEU A 279 -16.45 -18.81 -6.99
N ALA A 280 -15.27 -18.87 -6.35
CA ALA A 280 -14.24 -19.84 -6.70
C ALA A 280 -14.74 -21.29 -6.47
N GLY A 281 -15.52 -21.52 -5.41
CA GLY A 281 -16.20 -22.79 -5.16
C GLY A 281 -17.21 -23.16 -6.26
N VAL A 282 -18.06 -22.20 -6.67
CA VAL A 282 -19.00 -22.39 -7.80
C VAL A 282 -18.26 -22.71 -9.09
N ALA A 283 -17.17 -22.00 -9.39
CA ALA A 283 -16.33 -22.28 -10.54
C ALA A 283 -15.69 -23.68 -10.46
N GLY A 284 -15.18 -24.08 -9.29
CA GLY A 284 -14.64 -25.42 -9.06
C GLY A 284 -15.66 -26.53 -9.33
N GLY A 285 -16.89 -26.38 -8.82
CA GLY A 285 -17.99 -27.32 -9.08
C GLY A 285 -18.38 -27.38 -10.56
N GLY A 286 -18.44 -26.22 -11.23
CA GLY A 286 -18.72 -26.16 -12.66
C GLY A 286 -17.64 -26.82 -13.52
N ILE A 287 -16.35 -26.68 -13.15
CA ILE A 287 -15.24 -27.38 -13.83
C ILE A 287 -15.40 -28.90 -13.69
N MET A 288 -15.77 -29.40 -12.50
CA MET A 288 -15.98 -30.83 -12.29
C MET A 288 -17.11 -31.38 -13.18
N LEU A 289 -18.24 -30.67 -13.27
CA LEU A 289 -19.34 -31.06 -14.16
C LEU A 289 -18.93 -31.10 -15.63
N VAL A 290 -18.14 -30.13 -16.09
CA VAL A 290 -17.60 -30.13 -17.45
C VAL A 290 -16.66 -31.33 -17.63
N LEU A 291 -15.80 -31.63 -16.65
CA LEU A 291 -14.86 -32.74 -16.72
C LEU A 291 -15.59 -34.09 -16.81
N GLU A 292 -16.57 -34.33 -15.93
CA GLU A 292 -17.41 -35.53 -15.93
C GLU A 292 -18.12 -35.72 -17.27
N ALA A 293 -18.75 -34.66 -17.78
CA ALA A 293 -19.43 -34.70 -19.06
C ALA A 293 -18.45 -34.97 -20.22
N THR A 294 -17.23 -34.44 -20.16
CA THR A 294 -16.20 -34.67 -21.17
C THR A 294 -15.75 -36.13 -21.17
N VAL A 295 -15.55 -36.72 -19.97
CA VAL A 295 -15.21 -38.14 -19.80
C VAL A 295 -16.34 -39.03 -20.32
N GLN A 296 -17.59 -38.74 -19.97
CA GLN A 296 -18.75 -39.49 -20.48
C GLN A 296 -18.89 -39.40 -22.01
N LEU A 297 -18.67 -38.23 -22.60
CA LEU A 297 -18.65 -38.05 -24.06
C LEU A 297 -17.54 -38.86 -24.74
N LEU A 298 -16.35 -38.91 -24.14
CA LEU A 298 -15.23 -39.71 -24.63
C LEU A 298 -15.54 -41.21 -24.55
N LEU A 299 -16.07 -41.69 -23.42
CA LEU A 299 -16.47 -43.09 -23.23
C LEU A 299 -17.63 -43.51 -24.16
N ASN A 300 -18.60 -42.63 -24.40
CA ASN A 300 -19.69 -42.90 -25.34
C ASN A 300 -19.21 -42.93 -26.80
N ARG A 301 -18.23 -42.10 -27.16
CA ARG A 301 -17.60 -42.15 -28.49
C ARG A 301 -16.76 -43.41 -28.69
N SER A 302 -16.03 -43.87 -27.66
CA SER A 302 -15.27 -45.12 -27.75
C SER A 302 -16.19 -46.34 -27.85
N ARG A 303 -17.27 -46.40 -27.05
CA ARG A 303 -18.29 -47.45 -27.15
C ARG A 303 -19.00 -47.46 -28.50
N LYS A 304 -19.38 -46.30 -29.07
CA LYS A 304 -19.98 -46.24 -30.42
C LYS A 304 -19.03 -46.69 -31.54
N ARG A 305 -17.71 -46.52 -31.36
CA ARG A 305 -16.71 -47.07 -32.30
C ARG A 305 -16.51 -48.58 -32.12
N ALA A 306 -16.58 -49.10 -30.89
CA ALA A 306 -16.52 -50.53 -30.62
C ALA A 306 -17.80 -51.27 -31.05
N ALA A 307 -18.97 -50.64 -30.92
CA ALA A 307 -20.27 -51.21 -31.28
C ALA A 307 -20.58 -51.11 -32.78
N ASN A 308 -19.70 -50.51 -33.60
CA ASN A 308 -19.84 -50.47 -35.05
C ASN A 308 -18.60 -51.08 -35.75
N PRO A 309 -18.41 -52.41 -35.71
CA PRO A 309 -17.33 -53.08 -36.45
C PRO A 309 -17.61 -53.18 -37.95
N GLN A 310 -18.83 -52.86 -38.41
CA GLN A 310 -19.25 -53.02 -39.80
C GLN A 310 -18.94 -51.78 -40.64
N ALA A 311 -17.65 -51.50 -40.81
CA ALA A 311 -17.12 -50.76 -41.95
C ALA A 311 -15.72 -51.29 -42.35
N MET A 312 -15.47 -52.58 -42.10
CA MET A 312 -14.34 -53.29 -42.66
C MET A 312 -14.92 -54.45 -43.48
N ALA A 313 -15.13 -54.18 -44.78
CA ALA A 313 -15.49 -55.21 -45.74
C ALA A 313 -14.34 -56.24 -45.84
N PRO A 314 -14.63 -57.56 -45.92
CA PRO A 314 -13.64 -58.56 -46.31
C PRO A 314 -13.68 -58.75 -47.86
N PRO A 315 -12.87 -59.65 -48.44
CA PRO A 315 -11.52 -59.44 -48.97
C PRO A 315 -11.50 -59.51 -50.51
N SER A 316 -10.35 -59.22 -51.15
CA SER A 316 -10.09 -59.68 -52.53
C SER A 316 -8.81 -60.49 -52.58
N GLN A 317 -8.97 -61.80 -52.76
CA GLN A 317 -7.97 -62.71 -53.28
C GLN A 317 -7.57 -62.26 -54.70
N SER A 318 -6.27 -62.22 -54.98
CA SER A 318 -5.75 -62.50 -56.32
C SER A 318 -4.38 -63.15 -56.19
N GLN A 319 -4.32 -64.35 -56.75
CA GLN A 319 -3.22 -65.30 -56.83
C GLN A 319 -2.14 -64.83 -57.81
N ASP A 320 -0.93 -65.37 -57.62
CA ASP A 320 0.05 -65.80 -58.63
C ASP A 320 1.30 -64.92 -58.87
N ARG A 321 2.48 -65.36 -58.36
CA ARG A 321 3.49 -66.09 -59.16
C ARG A 321 4.74 -66.46 -58.33
N THR A 322 5.20 -67.69 -58.58
CA THR A 322 6.30 -68.46 -57.99
C THR A 322 7.71 -68.00 -58.39
N GLU A 323 8.66 -67.92 -57.45
CA GLU A 323 10.06 -68.43 -57.57
C GLU A 323 10.79 -68.43 -56.20
N ALA A 324 11.54 -69.49 -55.91
CA ALA A 324 12.40 -69.76 -54.73
C ALA A 324 13.76 -70.33 -55.25
N PRO A 325 14.90 -70.50 -54.49
CA PRO A 325 15.07 -70.69 -53.02
C PRO A 325 16.33 -70.03 -52.32
N VAL A 326 16.28 -69.56 -51.04
CA VAL A 326 16.82 -70.14 -49.73
C VAL A 326 18.36 -69.91 -49.45
N PRO A 327 18.96 -69.93 -48.21
CA PRO A 327 18.57 -69.70 -46.78
C PRO A 327 19.42 -68.59 -46.05
N ILE A 328 19.14 -68.12 -44.82
CA ILE A 328 19.72 -68.61 -43.52
C ILE A 328 18.95 -67.99 -42.32
N ALA A 329 18.29 -68.88 -41.55
CA ALA A 329 18.16 -69.05 -40.07
C ALA A 329 17.71 -67.92 -39.08
N PRO A 330 17.12 -68.30 -37.90
CA PRO A 330 16.11 -67.54 -37.10
C PRO A 330 16.64 -67.10 -35.70
N PRO A 331 15.80 -66.84 -34.65
CA PRO A 331 14.56 -66.06 -34.49
C PRO A 331 14.72 -64.91 -33.45
N ALA A 332 13.74 -63.99 -33.35
CA ALA A 332 13.15 -63.48 -32.08
C ALA A 332 12.62 -62.04 -32.15
N ALA A 333 11.53 -61.83 -31.40
CA ALA A 333 11.03 -60.58 -30.82
C ALA A 333 10.35 -59.57 -31.76
N ALA A 334 9.02 -59.51 -31.61
CA ALA A 334 8.13 -58.49 -32.14
C ALA A 334 8.49 -57.06 -31.66
N PRO A 335 8.29 -56.02 -32.50
CA PRO A 335 8.26 -54.64 -32.01
C PRO A 335 6.84 -54.23 -31.56
N PRO A 336 6.71 -53.32 -30.57
CA PRO A 336 5.44 -52.99 -29.95
C PRO A 336 4.60 -52.02 -30.79
N ARG A 337 3.28 -52.10 -30.60
CA ARG A 337 2.28 -51.17 -31.13
C ARG A 337 2.55 -49.73 -30.66
N ARG A 338 2.74 -48.81 -31.62
CA ARG A 338 2.68 -47.36 -31.41
C ARG A 338 1.25 -46.83 -31.62
N CYS A 339 0.94 -45.77 -30.87
CA CYS A 339 -0.24 -44.88 -30.93
C CYS A 339 -1.51 -45.40 -30.22
N ARG A 340 -2.21 -44.62 -29.38
CA ARG A 340 -2.54 -43.19 -29.55
C ARG A 340 -3.12 -42.54 -28.26
N ASP A 341 -2.29 -42.04 -27.36
CA ASP A 341 -2.70 -41.18 -26.21
C ASP A 341 -2.27 -39.72 -26.41
N ARG A 342 -2.83 -39.05 -27.43
CA ARG A 342 -2.50 -37.63 -27.71
C ARG A 342 -3.68 -36.67 -27.81
N SER A 343 -4.91 -37.12 -27.61
CA SER A 343 -6.11 -36.28 -27.81
C SER A 343 -6.67 -35.65 -26.53
N VAL A 344 -6.15 -35.98 -25.34
CA VAL A 344 -6.69 -35.47 -24.07
C VAL A 344 -6.07 -34.12 -23.66
N SER A 345 -4.87 -33.80 -24.16
CA SER A 345 -4.13 -32.61 -23.71
C SER A 345 -4.57 -31.29 -24.37
N ILE A 346 -5.23 -31.34 -25.55
CA ILE A 346 -5.52 -30.14 -26.36
C ILE A 346 -6.77 -29.38 -25.89
N ALA A 347 -7.78 -30.08 -25.35
CA ALA A 347 -9.01 -29.43 -24.90
C ALA A 347 -8.81 -28.65 -23.58
N VAL A 348 -8.00 -29.20 -22.66
CA VAL A 348 -7.69 -28.55 -21.37
C VAL A 348 -6.73 -27.38 -21.56
N THR A 349 -5.75 -27.48 -22.45
CA THR A 349 -4.85 -26.36 -22.79
C THR A 349 -5.54 -25.25 -23.58
N ALA A 350 -6.57 -25.56 -24.39
CA ALA A 350 -7.35 -24.53 -25.09
C ALA A 350 -8.23 -23.69 -24.15
N ALA A 351 -8.81 -24.28 -23.11
CA ALA A 351 -9.64 -23.55 -22.13
C ALA A 351 -8.80 -22.66 -21.20
N VAL A 352 -7.62 -23.14 -20.78
CA VAL A 352 -6.65 -22.35 -19.99
C VAL A 352 -5.94 -21.31 -20.86
N GLY A 353 -5.67 -21.63 -22.13
CA GLY A 353 -5.03 -20.72 -23.09
C GLY A 353 -5.94 -19.57 -23.52
N THR A 354 -7.24 -19.80 -23.67
CA THR A 354 -8.20 -18.74 -24.04
C THR A 354 -8.47 -17.77 -22.90
N THR A 355 -8.50 -18.25 -21.65
CA THR A 355 -8.56 -17.38 -20.46
C THR A 355 -7.27 -16.59 -20.28
N ALA A 356 -6.09 -17.20 -20.44
CA ALA A 356 -4.81 -16.48 -20.41
C ALA A 356 -4.67 -15.45 -21.54
N ALA A 357 -5.15 -15.76 -22.75
CA ALA A 357 -5.16 -14.84 -23.89
C ALA A 357 -6.11 -13.65 -23.69
N LEU A 358 -7.31 -13.88 -23.12
CA LEU A 358 -8.24 -12.80 -22.75
C LEU A 358 -7.67 -11.88 -21.66
N ILE A 359 -6.94 -12.45 -20.69
CA ILE A 359 -6.25 -11.71 -19.63
C ILE A 359 -5.11 -10.84 -20.20
N LEU A 360 -4.31 -11.38 -21.12
CA LEU A 360 -3.22 -10.65 -21.79
C LEU A 360 -3.75 -9.54 -22.72
N LEU A 361 -4.85 -9.79 -23.44
CA LEU A 361 -5.50 -8.80 -24.30
C LEU A 361 -6.10 -7.65 -23.50
N ARG A 362 -6.73 -7.91 -22.34
CA ARG A 362 -7.22 -6.86 -21.42
C ARG A 362 -6.08 -6.03 -20.82
N ARG A 363 -4.97 -6.66 -20.41
CA ARG A 363 -3.78 -5.94 -19.92
C ARG A 363 -3.16 -5.02 -20.97
N ARG A 364 -3.08 -5.46 -22.23
CA ARG A 364 -2.58 -4.61 -23.35
C ARG A 364 -3.52 -3.43 -23.64
N ARG A 365 -4.83 -3.63 -23.58
CA ARG A 365 -5.81 -2.55 -23.82
C ARG A 365 -5.76 -1.47 -22.73
N ASN A 366 -5.65 -1.85 -21.46
CA ASN A 366 -5.53 -0.89 -20.36
C ASN A 366 -4.20 -0.13 -20.33
N ARG A 367 -3.09 -0.73 -20.81
CA ARG A 367 -1.82 -0.01 -20.99
C ARG A 367 -1.87 1.00 -22.13
N ARG A 368 -2.60 0.72 -23.21
CA ARG A 368 -2.78 1.66 -24.33
C ARG A 368 -3.70 2.84 -23.98
N LEU A 369 -4.65 2.64 -23.08
CA LEU A 369 -5.53 3.71 -22.59
C LEU A 369 -4.84 4.65 -21.57
N ARG A 370 -3.74 4.22 -20.95
CA ARG A 370 -2.89 5.05 -20.07
C ARG A 370 -1.69 5.70 -20.77
N ALA A 371 -1.49 5.41 -22.06
CA ALA A 371 -0.36 5.89 -22.85
C ALA A 371 -0.79 6.81 -24.01
N ARG A 372 -2.03 7.31 -23.99
CA ARG A 372 -2.44 8.44 -24.82
C ARG A 372 -2.43 9.69 -23.93
N PRO A 373 -1.71 10.76 -24.35
CA PRO A 373 -1.66 12.01 -23.60
C PRO A 373 -3.04 12.65 -23.48
#